data_AF-A0A423VI27-F1
#
_entry.id   AF-A0A423VI27-F1
#
_cell.length_a   1.000
_cell.length_b   1.000
_cell.length_c   1.000
_cell.angle_alpha   90.00
_cell.angle_beta   90.00
_cell.angle_gamma   90.00
#
_symmetry.space_group_name_H-M   'P 1'
#
loop_
_entity.id
_entity.type
_entity.pdbx_description
1 polymer ?
#
loop_
_entity_poly.entity_id
_entity_poly.type
_entity_poly.pdbx_seq_one_letter_code
_entity_poly.pdbx_strand_id
1 'polypeptide(L)'
;MSLDASLLMDERVRLALEAHQADDGTGPEIIQKTIAETWVSSFIYQLFVEDVALRQSVIDFVCKYRPGHNPRLGSPYRFGSYNFIIEVIFDDGTALFRFPIPGVVVYPDDKVTVEVATIRYIAEHTTIPVPHVYHWGTAGENPTGLDVPFIIMNYIPHATTVARALEDPDFTISSVPESEKREYLFQQMAEVSLQLYALTSDRIGSLGILDNGEYAVPSGPLTHNIAYQVVNCGVPVAVLPPRARTYSSSTEYLGDAMAIELAGLLFVSETFVRSASDYRDRFAARCLLRDIVRRRGQESTGAPDQPGRPAGDSRTGQPGETFRLWGDDLRPENVLLDENGVVVGVVDWEYTYFAPETYLLNPPWWLLLSALEGGSGEDREPGIPGQEESSPDTGTTGDEQDDDKFEAQWDELVRTYLRAMEKAEEKLRGTGQVQPLGHHLYYGPSRDRVAAAPIAQQPPLSHLIRHRWDEDMKEHALTTCIVQDFLMDRLFWVYVDEPYLGDNTVGGHEGRLAVLNAPSRMLMDWFVSRRVEESAAWDPKALLDQVLEQMDGKSAVLAIQDSSR
;
A
#
# COMPACT_ATOMS: atom_id res chain seq x y z
N MET A 1 29.43 -13.37 -11.90
CA MET A 1 28.90 -13.51 -13.28
C MET A 1 28.15 -12.22 -13.59
N SER A 2 28.74 -11.32 -14.38
CA SER A 2 28.15 -10.03 -14.76
C SER A 2 27.84 -10.02 -16.26
N LEU A 3 26.91 -10.86 -16.68
CA LEU A 3 26.06 -10.42 -17.79
C LEU A 3 25.15 -9.37 -17.16
N ASP A 4 25.12 -8.21 -17.80
CA ASP A 4 24.58 -6.95 -17.32
C ASP A 4 23.05 -7.07 -17.11
N ALA A 5 22.67 -7.75 -16.03
CA ALA A 5 21.28 -8.03 -15.69
C ALA A 5 20.50 -6.72 -15.50
N SER A 6 21.19 -5.67 -15.04
CA SER A 6 20.70 -4.29 -15.07
C SER A 6 20.36 -3.82 -16.48
N LEU A 7 21.29 -3.89 -17.45
CA LEU A 7 20.99 -3.46 -18.82
C LEU A 7 19.87 -4.27 -19.49
N LEU A 8 19.82 -5.59 -19.27
CA LEU A 8 18.78 -6.44 -19.86
C LEU A 8 17.40 -6.12 -19.27
N MET A 9 17.37 -5.83 -17.97
CA MET A 9 16.17 -5.42 -17.25
C MET A 9 15.70 -4.05 -17.71
N ASP A 10 16.61 -3.08 -17.84
CA ASP A 10 16.34 -1.75 -18.39
C ASP A 10 15.82 -1.82 -19.83
N GLU A 11 16.40 -2.68 -20.68
CA GLU A 11 15.94 -2.88 -22.05
C GLU A 11 14.52 -3.46 -22.10
N ARG A 12 14.21 -4.44 -21.24
CA ARG A 12 12.86 -5.03 -21.18
C ARG A 12 11.83 -4.07 -20.63
N VAL A 13 12.17 -3.25 -19.63
CA VAL A 13 11.30 -2.18 -19.14
C VAL A 13 11.04 -1.17 -20.27
N ARG A 14 12.08 -0.75 -21.00
CA ARG A 14 11.92 0.13 -22.17
C ARG A 14 10.97 -0.48 -23.22
N LEU A 15 11.17 -1.76 -23.56
CA LEU A 15 10.31 -2.46 -24.53
C LEU A 15 8.87 -2.60 -24.03
N ALA A 16 8.66 -2.86 -22.74
CA ALA A 16 7.33 -2.92 -22.15
C ALA A 16 6.62 -1.56 -22.20
N LEU A 17 7.34 -0.47 -21.91
CA LEU A 17 6.83 0.89 -22.05
C LEU A 17 6.53 1.26 -23.51
N GLU A 18 7.34 0.82 -24.47
CA GLU A 18 7.08 1.02 -25.91
C GLU A 18 5.87 0.23 -26.42
N ALA A 19 5.58 -0.91 -25.81
CA ALA A 19 4.43 -1.76 -26.15
C ALA A 19 3.15 -1.37 -25.40
N HIS A 20 3.24 -0.58 -24.33
CA HIS A 20 2.12 -0.18 -23.50
C HIS A 20 1.11 0.64 -24.30
N GLN A 21 -0.18 0.34 -24.10
CA GLN A 21 -1.29 1.11 -24.65
C GLN A 21 -2.10 1.69 -23.49
N ALA A 22 -2.44 2.98 -23.56
CA ALA A 22 -3.10 3.69 -22.45
C ALA A 22 -4.43 3.07 -21.96
N ASP A 23 -5.03 2.20 -22.79
CA ASP A 23 -6.30 1.52 -22.56
C ASP A 23 -6.15 0.04 -22.14
N ASP A 24 -4.92 -0.49 -22.05
CA ASP A 24 -4.67 -1.90 -21.65
C ASP A 24 -4.93 -2.17 -20.16
N GLY A 25 -5.32 -1.14 -19.40
CA GLY A 25 -5.64 -1.21 -17.98
C GLY A 25 -4.42 -1.39 -17.07
N THR A 26 -3.19 -1.40 -17.62
CA THR A 26 -1.96 -1.45 -16.84
C THR A 26 -1.39 -0.04 -16.71
N GLY A 27 -1.43 0.54 -15.52
CA GLY A 27 -0.83 1.85 -15.29
C GLY A 27 0.70 1.76 -15.14
N PRO A 28 1.29 2.66 -14.36
CA PRO A 28 2.71 2.60 -13.97
C PRO A 28 3.18 1.23 -13.45
N GLU A 29 2.29 0.38 -12.96
CA GLU A 29 2.55 -0.97 -12.44
C GLU A 29 3.21 -1.91 -13.45
N ILE A 30 3.09 -1.64 -14.75
CA ILE A 30 3.78 -2.42 -15.79
C ILE A 30 5.30 -2.43 -15.59
N ILE A 31 5.86 -1.35 -15.05
CA ILE A 31 7.30 -1.23 -14.78
C ILE A 31 7.71 -2.26 -13.72
N GLN A 32 7.07 -2.21 -12.54
CA GLN A 32 7.34 -3.16 -11.46
C GLN A 32 7.11 -4.60 -11.91
N LYS A 33 6.00 -4.88 -12.60
CA LYS A 33 5.68 -6.22 -13.10
C LYS A 33 6.77 -6.74 -14.03
N THR A 34 7.23 -5.91 -14.98
CA THR A 34 8.28 -6.28 -15.94
C THR A 34 9.62 -6.54 -15.25
N ILE A 35 9.97 -5.69 -14.29
CA ILE A 35 11.16 -5.81 -13.42
C ILE A 35 11.11 -7.15 -12.67
N ALA A 36 10.02 -7.44 -11.98
CA ALA A 36 9.84 -8.68 -11.23
C ALA A 36 9.90 -9.91 -12.14
N GLU A 37 9.07 -9.99 -13.19
CA GLU A 37 8.98 -11.17 -14.05
C GLU A 37 10.31 -11.47 -14.77
N THR A 38 11.01 -10.43 -15.20
CA THR A 38 12.33 -10.55 -15.84
C THR A 38 13.38 -11.10 -14.88
N TRP A 39 13.46 -10.51 -13.68
CA TRP A 39 14.41 -10.94 -12.66
C TRP A 39 14.10 -12.38 -12.23
N VAL A 40 12.83 -12.66 -11.91
CA VAL A 40 12.35 -13.96 -11.46
C VAL A 40 12.66 -15.05 -12.47
N SER A 41 12.32 -14.85 -13.75
CA SER A 41 12.55 -15.83 -14.82
C SER A 41 14.04 -16.20 -14.94
N SER A 42 14.90 -15.19 -14.82
CA SER A 42 16.35 -15.37 -14.88
C SER A 42 16.87 -16.09 -13.64
N PHE A 43 16.39 -15.71 -12.46
CA PHE A 43 16.80 -16.25 -11.18
C PHE A 43 16.40 -17.72 -11.01
N ILE A 44 15.20 -18.10 -11.45
CA ILE A 44 14.73 -19.49 -11.44
C ILE A 44 15.69 -20.38 -12.23
N TYR A 45 16.07 -19.96 -13.44
CA TYR A 45 17.00 -20.72 -14.26
C TYR A 45 18.36 -20.88 -13.57
N GLN A 46 18.89 -19.80 -12.98
CA GLN A 46 20.13 -19.84 -12.21
C GLN A 46 20.04 -20.82 -11.03
N LEU A 47 19.03 -20.67 -10.17
CA LEU A 47 18.91 -21.48 -8.96
C LEU A 47 18.59 -22.97 -9.23
N PHE A 48 17.67 -23.25 -10.16
CA PHE A 48 17.14 -24.61 -10.39
C PHE A 48 17.80 -25.37 -11.53
N VAL A 49 18.55 -24.71 -12.42
CA VAL A 49 19.18 -25.38 -13.57
C VAL A 49 20.70 -25.19 -13.58
N GLU A 50 21.19 -23.96 -13.46
CA GLU A 50 22.60 -23.64 -13.75
C GLU A 50 23.53 -23.75 -12.53
N ASP A 51 23.20 -23.07 -11.43
CA ASP A 51 24.09 -22.88 -10.27
C ASP A 51 23.75 -23.84 -9.12
N VAL A 52 24.36 -25.02 -9.19
CA VAL A 52 24.27 -26.05 -8.14
C VAL A 52 24.91 -25.58 -6.83
N ALA A 53 25.92 -24.72 -6.88
CA ALA A 53 26.62 -24.23 -5.68
C ALA A 53 25.74 -23.24 -4.91
N LEU A 54 25.10 -22.30 -5.61
CA LEU A 54 24.12 -21.40 -5.03
C LEU A 54 22.97 -22.20 -4.40
N ARG A 55 22.41 -23.18 -5.12
CA ARG A 55 21.35 -24.04 -4.59
C ARG A 55 21.75 -24.70 -3.28
N GLN A 56 22.92 -25.32 -3.23
CA GLN A 56 23.40 -25.98 -2.03
C GLN A 56 23.65 -24.97 -0.90
N SER A 57 24.19 -23.79 -1.22
CA SER A 57 24.42 -22.73 -0.23
C SER A 57 23.14 -22.25 0.44
N VAL A 58 22.04 -22.11 -0.31
CA VAL A 58 20.72 -21.76 0.23
C VAL A 58 20.21 -22.86 1.16
N ILE A 59 20.30 -24.12 0.74
CA ILE A 59 19.90 -25.27 1.57
C ILE A 59 20.70 -25.31 2.87
N ASP A 60 22.03 -25.25 2.79
CA ASP A 60 22.94 -25.29 3.94
C ASP A 60 22.68 -24.12 4.89
N PHE A 61 22.41 -22.93 4.33
CA PHE A 61 22.12 -21.75 5.12
C PHE A 61 20.80 -21.86 5.88
N VAL A 62 19.74 -22.35 5.24
CA VAL A 62 18.46 -22.63 5.92
C VAL A 62 18.64 -23.71 6.98
N CYS A 63 19.39 -24.78 6.69
CA CYS A 63 19.67 -25.87 7.62
C CYS A 63 20.41 -25.43 8.89
N LYS A 64 21.19 -24.35 8.83
CA LYS A 64 21.85 -23.75 10.00
C LYS A 64 20.86 -23.30 11.07
N TYR A 65 19.69 -22.79 10.67
CA TYR A 65 18.70 -22.20 11.57
C TYR A 65 17.45 -23.07 11.75
N ARG A 66 17.14 -23.91 10.77
CA ARG A 66 16.14 -24.97 10.86
C ARG A 66 16.80 -26.30 10.50
N PRO A 67 17.36 -27.03 11.47
CA PRO A 67 17.89 -28.37 11.25
C PRO A 67 16.76 -29.36 10.92
N GLY A 68 17.06 -30.37 10.11
CA GLY A 68 16.12 -31.46 9.80
C GLY A 68 16.72 -32.50 8.86
N HIS A 69 15.94 -33.53 8.53
CA HIS A 69 16.37 -34.62 7.66
C HIS A 69 15.96 -34.42 6.19
N ASN A 70 16.82 -34.87 5.27
CA ASN A 70 16.61 -34.86 3.81
C ASN A 70 16.19 -33.49 3.23
N PRO A 71 16.95 -32.41 3.51
CA PRO A 71 16.60 -31.09 3.01
C PRO A 71 16.70 -31.05 1.47
N ARG A 72 15.67 -30.49 0.84
CA ARG A 72 15.60 -30.31 -0.61
C ARG A 72 14.78 -29.08 -0.94
N LEU A 73 15.06 -28.46 -2.09
CA LEU A 73 14.20 -27.38 -2.57
C LEU A 73 12.80 -27.92 -2.90
N GLY A 74 11.78 -27.16 -2.55
CA GLY A 74 10.42 -27.36 -3.01
C GLY A 74 10.24 -26.94 -4.47
N SER A 75 9.18 -27.46 -5.08
CA SER A 75 8.74 -27.13 -6.43
C SER A 75 7.21 -27.20 -6.48
N PRO A 76 6.51 -26.19 -7.02
CA PRO A 76 7.04 -25.00 -7.69
C PRO A 76 7.62 -23.96 -6.72
N TYR A 77 8.46 -23.06 -7.23
CA TYR A 77 8.86 -21.84 -6.53
C TYR A 77 7.66 -20.87 -6.44
N ARG A 78 7.67 -19.96 -5.47
CA ARG A 78 6.61 -18.97 -5.26
C ARG A 78 7.19 -17.57 -5.27
N PHE A 79 6.51 -16.65 -5.94
CA PHE A 79 6.83 -15.23 -5.88
C PHE A 79 5.55 -14.40 -5.94
N GLY A 80 5.56 -13.26 -5.26
CA GLY A 80 4.52 -12.23 -5.35
C GLY A 80 5.04 -10.99 -6.06
N SER A 81 4.36 -9.86 -5.89
CA SER A 81 4.74 -8.59 -6.50
C SER A 81 6.05 -8.01 -5.97
N TYR A 82 6.45 -8.40 -4.75
CA TYR A 82 7.60 -7.81 -4.04
C TYR A 82 8.62 -8.83 -3.52
N ASN A 83 8.25 -10.10 -3.35
CA ASN A 83 9.09 -11.07 -2.65
C ASN A 83 9.18 -12.38 -3.42
N PHE A 84 10.36 -13.00 -3.37
CA PHE A 84 10.61 -14.34 -3.85
C PHE A 84 10.73 -15.29 -2.66
N ILE A 85 10.15 -16.49 -2.78
CA ILE A 85 10.13 -17.50 -1.72
C ILE A 85 10.69 -18.81 -2.27
N ILE A 86 11.76 -19.28 -1.62
CA ILE A 86 12.32 -20.61 -1.81
C ILE A 86 11.83 -21.49 -0.67
N GLU A 87 11.12 -22.56 -1.01
CA GLU A 87 10.78 -23.61 -0.04
C GLU A 87 11.96 -24.56 0.15
N VAL A 88 12.30 -24.86 1.40
CA VAL A 88 13.21 -25.95 1.77
C VAL A 88 12.40 -26.98 2.55
N ILE A 89 12.16 -28.12 1.92
CA ILE A 89 11.36 -29.23 2.41
C ILE A 89 12.26 -30.23 3.14
N PHE A 90 11.82 -30.65 4.30
CA PHE A 90 12.45 -31.68 5.13
C PHE A 90 11.39 -32.76 5.41
N ASP A 91 11.80 -33.90 5.97
CA ASP A 91 10.86 -34.99 6.28
C ASP A 91 9.77 -34.61 7.31
N ASP A 92 10.04 -33.62 8.17
CA ASP A 92 9.17 -33.18 9.26
C ASP A 92 8.47 -31.83 9.02
N GLY A 93 8.65 -31.22 7.84
CA GLY A 93 7.96 -29.98 7.47
C GLY A 93 8.76 -29.08 6.52
N THR A 94 8.28 -27.86 6.30
CA THR A 94 8.84 -26.91 5.32
C THR A 94 9.29 -25.61 5.98
N ALA A 95 10.46 -25.11 5.57
CA ALA A 95 10.96 -23.78 5.90
C ALA A 95 10.97 -22.93 4.64
N LEU A 96 10.73 -21.64 4.79
CA LEU A 96 10.70 -20.66 3.72
C LEU A 96 11.93 -19.77 3.84
N PHE A 97 12.69 -19.65 2.76
CA PHE A 97 13.69 -18.61 2.56
C PHE A 97 13.09 -17.54 1.66
N ARG A 98 12.62 -16.46 2.29
CA ARG A 98 11.94 -15.32 1.66
C ARG A 98 12.90 -14.15 1.55
N PHE A 99 12.90 -13.45 0.43
CA PHE A 99 13.65 -12.20 0.28
C PHE A 99 12.96 -11.26 -0.73
N PRO A 100 13.18 -9.94 -0.65
CA PRO A 100 12.62 -9.00 -1.61
C PRO A 100 13.20 -9.22 -3.01
N ILE A 101 12.36 -9.14 -4.05
CA ILE A 101 12.82 -9.17 -5.44
C ILE A 101 13.63 -7.89 -5.72
N PRO A 102 14.87 -7.99 -6.20
CA PRO A 102 15.68 -6.84 -6.58
C PRO A 102 14.97 -5.95 -7.61
N GLY A 103 15.01 -4.63 -7.38
CA GLY A 103 14.47 -3.62 -8.30
C GLY A 103 12.98 -3.29 -8.15
N VAL A 104 12.19 -4.07 -7.40
CA VAL A 104 10.78 -3.75 -7.11
C VAL A 104 10.52 -3.23 -5.69
N VAL A 105 11.56 -3.04 -4.88
CA VAL A 105 11.43 -2.53 -3.51
C VAL A 105 12.39 -1.39 -3.24
N VAL A 106 12.04 -0.55 -2.26
CA VAL A 106 12.85 0.56 -1.77
C VAL A 106 13.31 0.23 -0.35
N TYR A 107 14.58 0.49 -0.04
CA TYR A 107 15.19 0.19 1.27
C TYR A 107 14.98 -1.29 1.68
N PRO A 108 15.52 -2.26 0.93
CA PRO A 108 15.24 -3.68 1.14
C PRO A 108 15.61 -4.16 2.56
N ASP A 109 16.71 -3.67 3.13
CA ASP A 109 17.12 -4.02 4.50
C ASP A 109 16.12 -3.49 5.56
N ASP A 110 15.69 -2.23 5.41
CA ASP A 110 14.64 -1.64 6.27
C ASP A 110 13.35 -2.44 6.15
N LYS A 111 12.93 -2.78 4.92
CA LYS A 111 11.71 -3.55 4.65
C LYS A 111 11.69 -4.88 5.40
N VAL A 112 12.77 -5.65 5.30
CA VAL A 112 12.89 -6.95 6.01
C VAL A 112 12.93 -6.75 7.52
N THR A 113 13.67 -5.75 8.00
CA THR A 113 13.76 -5.44 9.44
C THR A 113 12.39 -5.08 10.02
N VAL A 114 11.62 -4.23 9.34
CA VAL A 114 10.27 -3.81 9.75
C VAL A 114 9.29 -4.99 9.73
N GLU A 115 9.33 -5.82 8.69
CA GLU A 115 8.46 -7.00 8.59
C GLU A 115 8.72 -7.97 9.75
N VAL A 116 9.99 -8.27 10.06
CA VAL A 116 10.34 -9.16 11.18
C VAL A 116 9.96 -8.57 12.53
N ALA A 117 10.20 -7.27 12.74
CA ALA A 117 9.77 -6.57 13.95
C ALA A 117 8.25 -6.70 14.14
N THR A 118 7.50 -6.51 13.06
CA THR A 118 6.03 -6.58 13.05
C THR A 118 5.54 -7.98 13.39
N ILE A 119 6.08 -9.01 12.73
CA ILE A 119 5.73 -10.42 13.02
C ILE A 119 5.93 -10.73 14.50
N ARG A 120 7.09 -10.41 15.07
CA ARG A 120 7.39 -10.72 16.47
C ARG A 120 6.51 -9.92 17.45
N TYR A 121 6.31 -8.63 17.18
CA TYR A 121 5.45 -7.79 18.01
C TYR A 121 4.00 -8.27 18.03
N ILE A 122 3.45 -8.67 16.89
CA ILE A 122 2.09 -9.23 16.80
C ILE A 122 2.01 -10.56 17.55
N ALA A 123 2.99 -11.45 17.38
CA ALA A 123 3.04 -12.72 18.09
C ALA A 123 3.07 -12.56 19.62
N GLU A 124 3.75 -11.51 20.12
CA GLU A 124 3.91 -11.27 21.56
C GLU A 124 2.71 -10.55 22.20
N HIS A 125 1.94 -9.78 21.41
CA HIS A 125 0.92 -8.86 21.94
C HIS A 125 -0.51 -9.18 21.48
N THR A 126 -0.69 -10.22 20.68
CA THR A 126 -2.01 -10.64 20.16
C THR A 126 -2.14 -12.16 20.16
N THR A 127 -3.31 -12.68 19.79
CA THR A 127 -3.52 -14.10 19.49
C THR A 127 -3.53 -14.38 17.98
N ILE A 128 -3.22 -13.38 17.15
CA ILE A 128 -3.12 -13.55 15.70
C ILE A 128 -1.98 -14.55 15.41
N PRO A 129 -2.25 -15.68 14.76
CA PRO A 129 -1.20 -16.60 14.38
C PRO A 129 -0.38 -15.98 13.24
N VAL A 130 0.94 -15.92 13.41
CA VAL A 130 1.89 -15.37 12.42
C VAL A 130 3.04 -16.36 12.20
N PRO A 131 3.81 -16.23 11.10
CA PRO A 131 4.96 -17.09 10.87
C PRO A 131 6.00 -17.01 12.00
N HIS A 132 6.52 -18.16 12.39
CA HIS A 132 7.68 -18.26 13.25
C HIS A 132 8.97 -17.99 12.44
N VAL A 133 9.64 -16.89 12.77
CA VAL A 133 10.92 -16.50 12.17
C VAL A 133 12.07 -17.26 12.85
N TYR A 134 12.69 -18.19 12.13
CA TYR A 134 13.90 -18.91 12.58
C TYR A 134 15.12 -17.99 12.57
N HIS A 135 15.28 -17.21 11.49
CA HIS A 135 16.37 -16.26 11.33
C HIS A 135 16.04 -15.22 10.26
N TRP A 136 16.78 -14.12 10.23
CA TRP A 136 16.66 -13.06 9.24
C TRP A 136 17.97 -12.28 9.21
N GLY A 137 18.18 -11.45 8.19
CA GLY A 137 19.35 -10.59 8.11
C GLY A 137 19.29 -9.61 6.93
N THR A 138 20.20 -8.65 6.97
CA THR A 138 20.45 -7.66 5.90
C THR A 138 21.14 -8.31 4.70
N ALA A 139 21.22 -7.60 3.57
CA ALA A 139 21.96 -8.04 2.39
C ALA A 139 23.41 -8.40 2.70
N GLY A 140 24.09 -7.57 3.49
CA GLY A 140 25.49 -7.80 3.89
C GLY A 140 25.69 -9.01 4.81
N GLU A 141 24.63 -9.49 5.46
CA GLU A 141 24.65 -10.67 6.33
C GLU A 141 24.27 -11.96 5.58
N ASN A 142 23.85 -11.86 4.32
CA ASN A 142 23.43 -13.00 3.52
C ASN A 142 24.65 -13.75 2.92
N PRO A 143 24.97 -14.97 3.40
CA PRO A 143 26.17 -15.68 2.98
C PRO A 143 26.02 -16.41 1.63
N THR A 144 24.85 -16.37 1.00
CA THR A 144 24.56 -17.08 -0.26
C THR A 144 25.16 -16.38 -1.48
N GLY A 145 25.63 -15.14 -1.33
CA GLY A 145 26.13 -14.32 -2.42
C GLY A 145 25.02 -13.65 -3.27
N LEU A 146 23.75 -13.76 -2.84
CA LEU A 146 22.61 -13.11 -3.50
C LEU A 146 22.55 -11.60 -3.28
N ASP A 147 23.25 -11.06 -2.28
CA ASP A 147 23.26 -9.64 -1.92
C ASP A 147 21.85 -9.05 -1.71
N VAL A 148 20.98 -9.84 -1.05
CA VAL A 148 19.60 -9.46 -0.69
C VAL A 148 19.36 -9.75 0.79
N PRO A 149 18.60 -8.91 1.51
CA PRO A 149 18.14 -9.27 2.85
C PRO A 149 17.12 -10.40 2.78
N PHE A 150 16.93 -11.10 3.89
CA PHE A 150 16.16 -12.34 3.89
C PHE A 150 15.46 -12.62 5.21
N ILE A 151 14.45 -13.48 5.14
CA ILE A 151 13.73 -14.07 6.27
C ILE A 151 13.72 -15.59 6.07
N ILE A 152 14.18 -16.33 7.08
CA ILE A 152 14.02 -17.78 7.22
C ILE A 152 12.89 -18.02 8.23
N MET A 153 11.76 -18.55 7.78
CA MET A 153 10.58 -18.76 8.62
C MET A 153 9.92 -20.11 8.32
N ASN A 154 8.96 -20.53 9.16
CA ASN A 154 8.20 -21.75 8.87
C ASN A 154 7.19 -21.52 7.75
N TYR A 155 6.88 -22.58 7.02
CA TYR A 155 5.63 -22.67 6.29
C TYR A 155 4.49 -22.92 7.28
N ILE A 156 3.35 -22.24 7.10
CA ILE A 156 2.13 -22.48 7.86
C ILE A 156 1.24 -23.41 7.02
N PRO A 157 1.01 -24.67 7.44
CA PRO A 157 0.04 -25.54 6.77
C PRO A 157 -1.36 -24.94 6.83
N HIS A 158 -2.02 -24.87 5.68
CA HIS A 158 -3.36 -24.30 5.53
C HIS A 158 -4.08 -24.98 4.36
N ALA A 159 -5.41 -24.90 4.35
CA ALA A 159 -6.25 -25.42 3.29
C ALA A 159 -6.44 -24.39 2.16
N THR A 160 -6.65 -23.12 2.52
CA THR A 160 -6.92 -22.03 1.56
C THR A 160 -6.65 -20.66 2.20
N THR A 161 -6.90 -19.57 1.46
CA THR A 161 -6.91 -18.19 1.98
C THR A 161 -8.34 -17.69 2.12
N VAL A 162 -8.58 -16.61 2.86
CA VAL A 162 -9.92 -15.99 2.95
C VAL A 162 -10.41 -15.55 1.57
N ALA A 163 -9.55 -14.93 0.75
CA ALA A 163 -9.89 -14.53 -0.62
C ALA A 163 -10.40 -15.73 -1.45
N ARG A 164 -9.59 -16.79 -1.53
CA ARG A 164 -9.96 -18.00 -2.27
C ARG A 164 -11.21 -18.67 -1.72
N ALA A 165 -11.39 -18.67 -0.40
CA ALA A 165 -12.59 -19.23 0.24
C ALA A 165 -13.87 -18.43 -0.09
N LEU A 166 -13.76 -17.11 -0.27
CA LEU A 166 -14.89 -16.24 -0.66
C LEU A 166 -15.32 -16.49 -2.11
N GLU A 167 -14.37 -16.83 -2.99
CA GLU A 167 -14.59 -17.06 -4.42
C GLU A 167 -14.96 -18.51 -4.75
N ASP A 168 -14.41 -19.48 -4.02
CA ASP A 168 -14.58 -20.90 -4.30
C ASP A 168 -15.94 -21.44 -3.80
N PRO A 169 -16.89 -21.79 -4.70
CA PRO A 169 -18.19 -22.31 -4.30
C PRO A 169 -18.11 -23.73 -3.73
N ASP A 170 -17.03 -24.47 -4.01
CA ASP A 170 -16.84 -25.85 -3.54
C ASP A 170 -16.19 -25.90 -2.15
N PHE A 171 -15.58 -24.80 -1.70
CA PHE A 171 -15.07 -24.70 -0.33
C PHE A 171 -16.22 -24.59 0.66
N THR A 172 -16.54 -25.69 1.35
CA THR A 172 -17.63 -25.75 2.33
C THR A 172 -17.08 -25.82 3.76
N ILE A 173 -17.66 -25.02 4.66
CA ILE A 173 -17.32 -25.07 6.08
C ILE A 173 -18.38 -25.91 6.78
N SER A 174 -18.01 -27.11 7.25
CA SER A 174 -18.98 -28.10 7.77
C SER A 174 -19.90 -27.58 8.88
N SER A 175 -19.46 -26.59 9.66
CA SER A 175 -20.22 -25.99 10.76
C SER A 175 -21.00 -24.72 10.39
N VAL A 176 -20.92 -24.24 9.14
CA VAL A 176 -21.51 -22.96 8.73
C VAL A 176 -22.40 -23.17 7.49
N PRO A 177 -23.68 -22.77 7.52
CA PRO A 177 -24.52 -22.81 6.32
C PRO A 177 -23.93 -21.97 5.18
N GLU A 178 -24.10 -22.40 3.93
CA GLU A 178 -23.55 -21.69 2.77
C GLU A 178 -24.00 -20.21 2.70
N SER A 179 -25.26 -19.93 3.06
CA SER A 179 -25.79 -18.57 3.15
C SER A 179 -25.09 -17.66 4.16
N GLU A 180 -24.37 -18.24 5.12
CA GLU A 180 -23.66 -17.53 6.19
C GLU A 180 -22.13 -17.55 5.99
N LYS A 181 -21.63 -18.30 5.00
CA LYS A 181 -20.19 -18.48 4.74
C LYS A 181 -19.44 -17.16 4.60
N ARG A 182 -19.95 -16.22 3.78
CA ARG A 182 -19.34 -14.90 3.60
C ARG A 182 -19.23 -14.13 4.91
N GLU A 183 -20.31 -14.07 5.69
CA GLU A 183 -20.32 -13.34 6.96
C GLU A 183 -19.37 -14.00 7.98
N TYR A 184 -19.27 -15.33 7.99
CA TYR A 184 -18.31 -16.06 8.81
C TYR A 184 -16.84 -15.77 8.43
N LEU A 185 -16.53 -15.75 7.13
CA LEU A 185 -15.20 -15.39 6.63
C LEU A 185 -14.85 -13.91 6.92
N PHE A 186 -15.82 -13.01 6.82
CA PHE A 186 -15.65 -11.62 7.25
C PHE A 186 -15.43 -11.52 8.76
N GLN A 187 -16.03 -12.40 9.56
CA GLN A 187 -15.79 -12.46 11.00
C GLN A 187 -14.32 -12.81 11.29
N GLN A 188 -13.71 -13.73 10.52
CA GLN A 188 -12.29 -14.04 10.64
C GLN A 188 -11.41 -12.80 10.41
N MET A 189 -11.70 -12.02 9.36
CA MET A 189 -11.00 -10.76 9.07
C MET A 189 -11.22 -9.70 10.17
N ALA A 190 -12.44 -9.62 10.71
CA ALA A 190 -12.77 -8.68 11.77
C ALA A 190 -12.05 -9.02 13.09
N GLU A 191 -11.91 -10.31 13.44
CA GLU A 191 -11.16 -10.75 14.62
C GLU A 191 -9.67 -10.36 14.55
N VAL A 192 -9.06 -10.38 13.36
CA VAL A 192 -7.70 -9.85 13.13
C VAL A 192 -7.69 -8.33 13.29
N SER A 193 -8.63 -7.63 12.65
CA SER A 193 -8.70 -6.16 12.66
C SER A 193 -8.88 -5.58 14.07
N LEU A 194 -9.73 -6.20 14.89
CA LEU A 194 -9.96 -5.80 16.29
C LEU A 194 -8.69 -5.91 17.16
N GLN A 195 -7.89 -6.95 16.92
CA GLN A 195 -6.64 -7.14 17.66
C GLN A 195 -5.56 -6.15 17.21
N LEU A 196 -5.45 -5.87 15.91
CA LEU A 196 -4.54 -4.83 15.40
C LEU A 196 -4.94 -3.44 15.89
N TYR A 197 -6.23 -3.13 15.93
CA TYR A 197 -6.74 -1.87 16.49
C TYR A 197 -6.34 -1.70 17.96
N ALA A 198 -6.17 -2.78 18.72
CA ALA A 198 -5.71 -2.69 20.10
C ALA A 198 -4.22 -2.32 20.25
N LEU A 199 -3.42 -2.37 19.18
CA LEU A 199 -1.99 -2.01 19.22
C LEU A 199 -1.83 -0.52 18.94
N THR A 200 -1.17 0.21 19.84
CA THR A 200 -1.08 1.68 19.79
C THR A 200 0.33 2.23 19.91
N SER A 201 0.54 3.44 19.39
CA SER A 201 1.76 4.22 19.59
C SER A 201 1.46 5.72 19.71
N ASP A 202 2.37 6.46 20.33
CA ASP A 202 2.42 7.93 20.33
C ASP A 202 3.14 8.52 19.10
N ARG A 203 3.61 7.67 18.17
CA ARG A 203 4.25 8.07 16.90
C ARG A 203 3.68 7.33 15.70
N ILE A 204 3.61 8.02 14.56
CA ILE A 204 3.49 7.43 13.23
C ILE A 204 4.89 7.03 12.76
N GLY A 205 5.02 5.78 12.33
CA GLY A 205 6.26 5.25 11.78
C GLY A 205 6.30 3.72 11.79
N SER A 206 7.37 3.18 11.21
CA SER A 206 7.57 1.73 11.15
C SER A 206 8.17 1.20 12.45
N LEU A 207 7.71 0.01 12.83
CA LEU A 207 8.18 -0.70 14.00
C LEU A 207 9.63 -1.16 13.83
N GLY A 208 10.41 -1.13 14.91
CA GLY A 208 11.75 -1.69 14.96
C GLY A 208 12.05 -2.36 16.30
N ILE A 209 13.03 -3.24 16.30
CA ILE A 209 13.57 -3.90 17.50
C ILE A 209 14.84 -3.17 17.91
N LEU A 210 14.89 -2.68 19.15
CA LEU A 210 16.05 -2.01 19.72
C LEU A 210 17.12 -3.02 20.18
N ASP A 211 18.34 -2.54 20.45
CA ASP A 211 19.46 -3.38 20.91
C ASP A 211 19.18 -4.16 22.21
N ASN A 212 18.27 -3.64 23.05
CA ASN A 212 17.84 -4.28 24.29
C ASN A 212 16.71 -5.31 24.08
N GLY A 213 16.26 -5.51 22.84
CA GLY A 213 15.15 -6.39 22.48
C GLY A 213 13.76 -5.77 22.62
N GLU A 214 13.64 -4.52 23.08
CA GLU A 214 12.36 -3.83 23.17
C GLU A 214 11.91 -3.29 21.81
N TYR A 215 10.61 -3.07 21.65
CA TYR A 215 10.02 -2.49 20.45
C TYR A 215 9.93 -0.98 20.55
N ALA A 216 10.13 -0.30 19.42
CA ALA A 216 9.92 1.13 19.28
C ALA A 216 9.51 1.50 17.86
N VAL A 217 9.29 2.79 17.63
CA VAL A 217 9.09 3.38 16.29
C VAL A 217 10.33 4.21 15.92
N PRO A 218 11.44 3.58 15.51
CA PRO A 218 12.71 4.28 15.28
C PRO A 218 12.80 4.96 13.91
N SER A 219 11.90 4.62 12.99
CA SER A 219 11.97 5.07 11.60
C SER A 219 10.60 5.50 11.09
N GLY A 220 10.60 6.39 10.11
CA GLY A 220 9.40 6.84 9.42
C GLY A 220 8.66 5.68 8.77
N PRO A 221 7.38 5.87 8.43
CA PRO A 221 6.57 4.81 7.83
C PRO A 221 7.16 4.41 6.47
N LEU A 222 7.29 3.11 6.25
CA LEU A 222 7.61 2.53 4.94
C LEU A 222 6.31 2.00 4.33
N THR A 223 5.58 2.89 3.65
CA THR A 223 4.27 2.60 3.06
C THR A 223 4.40 1.91 1.71
N HIS A 224 3.34 1.22 1.29
CA HIS A 224 3.23 0.70 -0.08
C HIS A 224 3.35 1.82 -1.12
N ASN A 225 2.72 2.97 -0.85
CA ASN A 225 2.80 4.16 -1.69
C ASN A 225 4.26 4.64 -1.88
N ILE A 226 5.13 4.60 -0.86
CA ILE A 226 6.56 4.93 -1.08
C ILE A 226 7.21 3.98 -2.10
N ALA A 227 6.92 2.68 -2.03
CA ALA A 227 7.43 1.72 -3.01
C ALA A 227 6.87 2.01 -4.41
N TYR A 228 5.56 2.24 -4.50
CA TYR A 228 4.89 2.59 -5.75
C TYR A 228 5.52 3.80 -6.42
N GLN A 229 5.71 4.88 -5.67
CA GLN A 229 6.16 6.17 -6.20
C GLN A 229 7.61 6.09 -6.71
N VAL A 230 8.49 5.36 -6.02
CA VAL A 230 9.87 5.20 -6.46
C VAL A 230 9.98 4.24 -7.64
N VAL A 231 9.31 3.09 -7.58
CA VAL A 231 9.48 2.01 -8.56
C VAL A 231 8.66 2.27 -9.82
N ASN A 232 7.38 2.60 -9.66
CA ASN A 232 6.44 2.78 -10.77
C ASN A 232 6.45 4.22 -11.31
N CYS A 233 6.58 5.23 -10.43
CA CYS A 233 6.62 6.62 -10.85
C CYS A 233 8.04 7.21 -10.98
N GLY A 234 9.10 6.45 -10.69
CA GLY A 234 10.48 6.93 -10.86
C GLY A 234 10.88 8.06 -9.91
N VAL A 235 10.16 8.26 -8.80
CA VAL A 235 10.47 9.32 -7.82
C VAL A 235 11.84 9.04 -7.18
N PRO A 236 12.80 9.98 -7.24
CA PRO A 236 14.10 9.79 -6.59
C PRO A 236 13.95 9.71 -5.08
N VAL A 237 14.64 8.76 -4.44
CA VAL A 237 14.62 8.58 -2.98
C VAL A 237 15.02 9.84 -2.19
N ALA A 238 15.81 10.73 -2.80
CA ALA A 238 16.21 12.01 -2.21
C ALA A 238 15.06 13.04 -2.08
N VAL A 239 13.95 12.82 -2.77
CA VAL A 239 12.72 13.63 -2.67
C VAL A 239 11.85 13.18 -1.49
N LEU A 240 11.98 11.91 -1.09
CA LEU A 240 11.20 11.35 0.00
C LEU A 240 11.61 11.96 1.36
N PRO A 241 10.69 11.96 2.35
CA PRO A 241 11.06 12.34 3.71
C PRO A 241 12.18 11.42 4.24
N PRO A 242 13.12 11.95 5.06
CA PRO A 242 14.21 11.15 5.60
C PRO A 242 13.69 9.92 6.37
N ARG A 243 14.37 8.77 6.24
CA ARG A 243 13.97 7.52 6.92
C ARG A 243 13.84 7.64 8.44
N ALA A 244 14.54 8.58 9.09
CA ALA A 244 14.42 8.82 10.53
C ALA A 244 13.19 9.66 10.94
N ARG A 245 12.42 10.19 9.97
CA ARG A 245 11.30 11.09 10.24
C ARG A 245 10.05 10.31 10.65
N THR A 246 9.80 10.29 11.96
CA THR A 246 8.53 9.86 12.56
C THR A 246 7.67 11.07 12.91
N TYR A 247 6.36 10.86 13.07
CA TYR A 247 5.41 11.96 13.29
C TYR A 247 4.66 11.80 14.60
N SER A 248 4.34 12.91 15.26
CA SER A 248 3.43 12.95 16.40
C SER A 248 2.08 13.58 16.06
N SER A 249 1.85 13.90 14.77
CA SER A 249 0.57 14.40 14.28
C SER A 249 0.24 13.79 12.92
N SER A 250 -1.01 13.37 12.76
CA SER A 250 -1.56 12.93 11.48
C SER A 250 -1.48 14.04 10.43
N THR A 251 -1.62 15.31 10.81
CA THR A 251 -1.56 16.45 9.87
C THR A 251 -0.18 16.55 9.20
N GLU A 252 0.90 16.40 9.96
CA GLU A 252 2.26 16.45 9.41
C GLU A 252 2.54 15.26 8.49
N TYR A 253 2.12 14.06 8.92
CA TYR A 253 2.25 12.85 8.12
C TYR A 253 1.50 12.95 6.79
N LEU A 254 0.22 13.32 6.82
CA LEU A 254 -0.61 13.47 5.63
C LEU A 254 -0.07 14.59 4.72
N GLY A 255 0.51 15.65 5.29
CA GLY A 255 1.18 16.70 4.52
C GLY A 255 2.35 16.17 3.68
N ASP A 256 3.16 15.28 4.25
CA ASP A 256 4.27 14.65 3.53
C ASP A 256 3.78 13.57 2.54
N ALA A 257 2.74 12.81 2.88
CA ALA A 257 2.11 11.87 1.95
C ALA A 257 1.61 12.59 0.68
N MET A 258 0.97 13.76 0.82
CA MET A 258 0.54 14.58 -0.31
C MET A 258 1.70 15.19 -1.11
N ALA A 259 2.84 15.44 -0.47
CA ALA A 259 4.04 15.88 -1.19
C ALA A 259 4.63 14.74 -2.04
N ILE A 260 4.58 13.50 -1.54
CA ILE A 260 4.98 12.30 -2.28
C ILE A 260 4.06 12.08 -3.49
N GLU A 261 2.74 12.20 -3.33
CA GLU A 261 1.78 12.10 -4.45
C GLU A 261 2.05 13.10 -5.57
N LEU A 262 2.36 14.35 -5.20
CA LEU A 262 2.75 15.38 -6.17
C LEU A 262 4.10 15.06 -6.83
N ALA A 263 5.05 14.47 -6.10
CA ALA A 263 6.30 14.00 -6.67
C ALA A 263 6.08 12.88 -7.69
N GLY A 264 5.17 11.94 -7.41
CA GLY A 264 4.75 10.92 -8.37
C GLY A 264 4.38 11.49 -9.71
N LEU A 265 3.50 12.49 -9.69
CA LEU A 265 3.08 13.18 -10.90
C LEU A 265 4.27 13.83 -11.62
N LEU A 266 5.22 14.43 -10.89
CA LEU A 266 6.41 15.08 -11.45
C LEU A 266 7.37 14.11 -12.17
N PHE A 267 7.48 12.87 -11.70
CA PHE A 267 8.52 11.94 -12.15
C PHE A 267 8.00 10.77 -13.00
N VAL A 268 6.69 10.50 -12.98
CA VAL A 268 6.08 9.38 -13.73
C VAL A 268 6.49 9.38 -15.20
N SER A 269 6.51 8.24 -15.89
CA SER A 269 6.80 8.24 -17.34
C SER A 269 5.74 9.03 -18.10
N GLU A 270 6.16 9.76 -19.14
CA GLU A 270 5.24 10.47 -20.04
C GLU A 270 4.34 9.50 -20.83
N THR A 271 4.78 8.24 -20.97
CA THR A 271 3.98 7.12 -21.50
C THR A 271 2.59 7.00 -20.84
N PHE A 272 2.48 7.37 -19.56
CA PHE A 272 1.23 7.28 -18.80
C PHE A 272 0.39 8.57 -18.84
N VAL A 273 0.80 9.57 -19.61
CA VAL A 273 0.08 10.83 -19.78
C VAL A 273 -0.93 10.68 -20.92
N ARG A 274 -2.22 10.62 -20.58
CA ARG A 274 -3.29 10.41 -21.56
C ARG A 274 -3.60 11.65 -22.37
N SER A 275 -3.70 12.79 -21.70
CA SER A 275 -3.95 14.08 -22.34
C SER A 275 -3.55 15.23 -21.42
N ALA A 276 -3.45 16.42 -22.00
CA ALA A 276 -3.26 17.65 -21.22
C ALA A 276 -4.42 17.94 -20.26
N SER A 277 -5.63 17.45 -20.53
CA SER A 277 -6.79 17.62 -19.63
C SER A 277 -6.70 16.68 -18.44
N ASP A 278 -6.50 15.38 -18.69
CA ASP A 278 -6.32 14.35 -17.65
C ASP A 278 -5.20 14.74 -16.68
N TYR A 279 -4.09 15.27 -17.20
CA TYR A 279 -2.98 15.66 -16.36
C TYR A 279 -3.24 16.94 -15.54
N ARG A 280 -4.07 17.87 -16.05
CA ARG A 280 -4.58 19.00 -15.26
C ARG A 280 -5.49 18.52 -14.14
N ASP A 281 -6.36 17.55 -14.40
CA ASP A 281 -7.22 16.93 -13.38
C ASP A 281 -6.39 16.31 -12.27
N ARG A 282 -5.41 15.47 -12.60
CA ARG A 282 -4.51 14.82 -11.63
C ARG A 282 -3.71 15.82 -10.80
N PHE A 283 -3.25 16.92 -11.42
CA PHE A 283 -2.52 17.98 -10.73
C PHE A 283 -3.44 18.78 -9.80
N ALA A 284 -4.63 19.16 -10.27
CA ALA A 284 -5.63 19.88 -9.51
C ALA A 284 -6.08 19.08 -8.29
N ALA A 285 -6.39 17.80 -8.47
CA ALA A 285 -6.78 16.88 -7.40
C ALA A 285 -5.76 16.87 -6.25
N ARG A 286 -4.47 16.64 -6.57
CA ARG A 286 -3.39 16.62 -5.57
C ARG A 286 -3.18 17.96 -4.88
N CYS A 287 -3.30 19.07 -5.61
CA CYS A 287 -3.21 20.41 -5.02
C CYS A 287 -4.36 20.67 -4.03
N LEU A 288 -5.58 20.34 -4.42
CA LEU A 288 -6.79 20.55 -3.63
C LEU A 288 -6.81 19.63 -2.40
N LEU A 289 -6.44 18.36 -2.57
CA LEU A 289 -6.33 17.39 -1.48
C LEU A 289 -5.31 17.85 -0.43
N ARG A 290 -4.14 18.34 -0.87
CA ARG A 290 -3.13 18.94 0.01
C ARG A 290 -3.67 20.17 0.75
N ASP A 291 -4.46 21.02 0.10
CA ASP A 291 -5.05 22.20 0.74
C ASP A 291 -6.14 21.81 1.75
N ILE A 292 -6.93 20.77 1.48
CA ILE A 292 -7.90 20.19 2.42
C ILE A 292 -7.19 19.70 3.69
N VAL A 293 -6.14 18.89 3.55
CA VAL A 293 -5.34 18.37 4.67
C VAL A 293 -4.75 19.51 5.51
N ARG A 294 -4.24 20.57 4.85
CA ARG A 294 -3.68 21.73 5.54
C ARG A 294 -4.71 22.51 6.34
N ARG A 295 -5.90 22.76 5.79
CA ARG A 295 -6.98 23.49 6.49
C ARG A 295 -7.45 22.72 7.72
N ARG A 296 -7.59 21.38 7.61
CA ARG A 296 -7.91 20.52 8.75
C ARG A 296 -6.94 20.69 9.93
N GLY A 297 -5.64 20.74 9.63
CA GLY A 297 -4.61 21.00 10.64
C GLY A 297 -4.74 22.37 11.31
N GLN A 298 -5.12 23.40 10.55
CA GLN A 298 -5.32 24.76 11.05
C GLN A 298 -6.59 24.88 11.91
N GLU A 299 -7.68 24.22 11.54
CA GLU A 299 -8.92 24.20 12.34
C GLU A 299 -8.72 23.47 13.68
N SER A 300 -7.93 22.39 13.68
CA SER A 300 -7.59 21.62 14.88
C SER A 300 -6.70 22.39 15.86
N THR A 301 -5.88 23.32 15.35
CA THR A 301 -4.96 24.15 16.15
C THR A 301 -5.48 25.56 16.45
N GLY A 302 -6.54 25.98 15.74
CA GLY A 302 -6.93 27.38 15.59
C GLY A 302 -8.29 27.76 16.15
N ALA A 303 -8.92 26.96 17.02
CA ALA A 303 -10.10 27.42 17.76
C ALA A 303 -9.71 28.69 18.56
N PRO A 304 -10.19 29.89 18.18
CA PRO A 304 -9.91 31.09 18.96
C PRO A 304 -10.59 30.91 20.31
N ASP A 305 -9.88 31.24 21.39
CA ASP A 305 -10.49 31.43 22.70
C ASP A 305 -11.77 32.24 22.54
N GLN A 306 -12.93 31.60 22.72
CA GLN A 306 -14.17 32.35 22.90
C GLN A 306 -13.95 33.28 24.09
N PRO A 307 -14.15 34.60 23.95
CA PRO A 307 -13.96 35.53 25.06
C PRO A 307 -15.04 35.24 26.10
N GLY A 308 -14.67 34.51 27.15
CA GLY A 308 -15.59 34.05 28.19
C GLY A 308 -15.29 32.68 28.79
N ARG A 309 -14.39 31.87 28.21
CA ARG A 309 -13.84 30.73 28.96
C ARG A 309 -12.87 31.28 30.02
N PRO A 310 -13.05 30.98 31.33
CA PRO A 310 -12.03 31.30 32.30
C PRO A 310 -10.74 30.64 31.83
N ALA A 311 -9.61 31.33 31.98
CA ALA A 311 -8.28 30.78 31.72
C ALA A 311 -8.11 29.52 32.59
N GLY A 312 -8.53 28.38 32.02
CA GLY A 312 -8.35 27.08 32.60
C GLY A 312 -6.85 26.81 32.56
N ASP A 313 -6.32 26.52 33.73
CA ASP A 313 -4.95 26.09 33.97
C ASP A 313 -4.43 25.28 32.77
N SER A 314 -3.40 25.77 32.07
CA SER A 314 -2.72 25.09 30.95
C SER A 314 -1.91 23.87 31.42
N ARG A 315 -2.41 23.20 32.45
CA ARG A 315 -1.88 22.01 33.13
C ARG A 315 -2.76 20.77 32.96
N THR A 316 -3.87 20.85 32.21
CA THR A 316 -4.56 19.66 31.71
C THR A 316 -4.16 19.46 30.26
N GLY A 317 -3.08 18.70 30.04
CA GLY A 317 -2.58 18.37 28.71
C GLY A 317 -3.68 17.76 27.85
N GLN A 318 -3.90 18.32 26.66
CA GLN A 318 -4.60 17.57 25.62
C GLN A 318 -3.84 16.24 25.44
N PRO A 319 -4.51 15.08 25.45
CA PRO A 319 -3.84 13.84 25.11
C PRO A 319 -3.27 13.99 23.70
N GLY A 320 -2.00 13.61 23.51
CA GLY A 320 -1.44 13.52 22.17
C GLY A 320 -2.25 12.56 21.30
N GLU A 321 -2.14 12.70 19.97
CA GLU A 321 -2.76 11.77 19.04
C GLU A 321 -2.28 10.34 19.33
N THR A 322 -3.19 9.36 19.23
CA THR A 322 -2.87 7.94 19.34
C THR A 322 -2.93 7.31 17.96
N PHE A 323 -1.89 6.57 17.60
CA PHE A 323 -1.74 5.91 16.31
C PHE A 323 -1.94 4.41 16.46
N ARG A 324 -2.38 3.76 15.39
CA ARG A 324 -2.79 2.35 15.38
C ARG A 324 -1.95 1.57 14.38
N LEU A 325 -1.66 0.30 14.67
CA LEU A 325 -0.91 -0.53 13.73
C LEU A 325 -1.76 -0.79 12.47
N TRP A 326 -1.22 -0.45 11.31
CA TRP A 326 -1.88 -0.52 10.01
C TRP A 326 -0.96 -1.20 9.00
N GLY A 327 -1.50 -2.15 8.24
CA GLY A 327 -0.81 -2.78 7.12
C GLY A 327 -1.46 -2.39 5.81
N ASP A 328 -0.72 -1.69 4.93
CA ASP A 328 -1.25 -1.27 3.63
C ASP A 328 -1.72 -2.47 2.78
N ASP A 329 -1.00 -3.61 2.86
CA ASP A 329 -1.34 -4.84 2.13
C ASP A 329 -2.20 -5.82 2.95
N LEU A 330 -2.80 -5.44 4.09
CA LEU A 330 -3.64 -6.39 4.86
C LEU A 330 -4.98 -6.65 4.15
N ARG A 331 -5.10 -7.80 3.49
CA ARG A 331 -6.26 -8.23 2.71
C ARG A 331 -6.55 -9.74 2.83
N PRO A 332 -7.72 -10.22 2.38
CA PRO A 332 -8.14 -11.63 2.51
C PRO A 332 -7.16 -12.68 1.95
N GLU A 333 -6.33 -12.31 0.98
CA GLU A 333 -5.28 -13.15 0.38
C GLU A 333 -4.19 -13.51 1.39
N ASN A 334 -3.98 -12.65 2.39
CA ASN A 334 -2.90 -12.76 3.37
C ASN A 334 -3.34 -13.54 4.63
N VAL A 335 -4.60 -13.95 4.71
CA VAL A 335 -5.17 -14.69 5.84
C VAL A 335 -5.42 -16.13 5.46
N LEU A 336 -4.69 -17.03 6.10
CA LEU A 336 -4.65 -18.47 5.84
C LEU A 336 -5.67 -19.20 6.72
N LEU A 337 -6.44 -20.11 6.12
CA LEU A 337 -7.52 -20.85 6.77
C LEU A 337 -7.24 -22.35 6.79
N ASP A 338 -7.73 -23.03 7.84
CA ASP A 338 -7.88 -24.49 7.83
C ASP A 338 -9.14 -24.95 7.08
N GLU A 339 -9.40 -26.25 7.08
CA GLU A 339 -10.57 -26.88 6.44
C GLU A 339 -11.91 -26.44 7.07
N ASN A 340 -11.90 -25.84 8.27
CA ASN A 340 -13.08 -25.34 8.96
C ASN A 340 -13.23 -23.82 8.81
N GLY A 341 -12.41 -23.17 7.99
CA GLY A 341 -12.44 -21.72 7.80
C GLY A 341 -11.92 -20.94 9.02
N VAL A 342 -11.13 -21.57 9.90
CA VAL A 342 -10.50 -20.90 11.05
C VAL A 342 -9.14 -20.37 10.65
N VAL A 343 -8.82 -19.14 11.08
CA VAL A 343 -7.49 -18.54 10.84
C VAL A 343 -6.39 -19.35 11.51
N VAL A 344 -5.44 -19.83 10.71
CA VAL A 344 -4.22 -20.53 11.16
C VAL A 344 -2.94 -19.76 10.90
N GLY A 345 -3.02 -18.66 10.13
CA GLY A 345 -1.89 -17.77 9.89
C GLY A 345 -2.31 -16.48 9.22
N VAL A 346 -1.65 -15.39 9.55
CA VAL A 346 -1.68 -14.13 8.80
C VAL A 346 -0.25 -13.84 8.36
N VAL A 347 -0.06 -13.69 7.06
CA VAL A 347 1.24 -13.52 6.42
C VAL A 347 1.34 -12.15 5.76
N ASP A 348 2.49 -11.88 5.15
CA ASP A 348 2.76 -10.65 4.40
C ASP A 348 2.61 -9.34 5.19
N TRP A 349 3.30 -9.27 6.34
CA TRP A 349 3.37 -8.09 7.20
C TRP A 349 4.28 -6.98 6.65
N GLU A 350 4.56 -6.98 5.35
CA GLU A 350 5.26 -5.89 4.70
C GLU A 350 4.39 -4.62 4.69
N TYR A 351 5.05 -3.45 4.56
CA TYR A 351 4.38 -2.15 4.55
C TYR A 351 3.47 -1.89 5.76
N THR A 352 3.81 -2.47 6.92
CA THR A 352 3.10 -2.24 8.19
C THR A 352 3.79 -1.15 9.02
N TYR A 353 2.99 -0.23 9.56
CA TYR A 353 3.44 0.92 10.35
C TYR A 353 2.34 1.39 11.31
N PHE A 354 2.68 2.19 12.31
CA PHE A 354 1.67 2.92 13.07
C PHE A 354 1.17 4.11 12.25
N ALA A 355 -0.12 4.17 11.99
CA ALA A 355 -0.78 5.15 11.14
C ALA A 355 -1.83 5.97 11.94
N PRO A 356 -2.35 7.08 11.37
CA PRO A 356 -3.51 7.78 11.92
C PRO A 356 -4.64 6.80 12.26
N GLU A 357 -5.24 6.92 13.46
CA GLU A 357 -6.35 6.07 13.89
C GLU A 357 -7.50 6.08 12.87
N THR A 358 -7.69 7.21 12.19
CA THR A 358 -8.67 7.38 11.14
C THR A 358 -8.58 6.34 10.03
N TYR A 359 -7.43 5.69 9.79
CA TYR A 359 -7.34 4.65 8.75
C TYR A 359 -8.14 3.40 9.14
N LEU A 360 -8.09 2.99 10.42
CA LEU A 360 -8.81 1.82 10.92
C LEU A 360 -10.27 2.11 11.27
N LEU A 361 -10.68 3.38 11.25
CA LEU A 361 -12.09 3.76 11.41
C LEU A 361 -12.87 3.68 10.09
N ASN A 362 -12.19 3.43 8.96
CA ASN A 362 -12.84 3.15 7.69
C ASN A 362 -13.17 1.65 7.59
N PRO A 363 -14.22 1.27 6.83
CA PRO A 363 -14.35 -0.10 6.37
C PRO A 363 -13.07 -0.55 5.66
N PRO A 364 -12.66 -1.82 5.81
CA PRO A 364 -11.46 -2.32 5.14
C PRO A 364 -11.47 -2.06 3.64
N TRP A 365 -10.37 -1.52 3.12
CA TRP A 365 -10.27 -1.08 1.73
C TRP A 365 -10.47 -2.21 0.70
N TRP A 366 -10.17 -3.46 1.05
CA TRP A 366 -10.41 -4.58 0.15
C TRP A 366 -11.90 -4.82 -0.16
N LEU A 367 -12.83 -4.32 0.66
CA LEU A 367 -14.28 -4.33 0.34
C LEU A 367 -14.60 -3.46 -0.87
N LEU A 368 -13.85 -2.36 -1.07
CA LEU A 368 -13.96 -1.51 -2.24
C LEU A 368 -13.53 -2.26 -3.50
N LEU A 369 -12.42 -3.01 -3.44
CA LEU A 369 -11.98 -3.85 -4.56
C LEU A 369 -13.00 -4.93 -4.91
N SER A 370 -13.51 -5.64 -3.92
CA SER A 370 -14.54 -6.67 -4.16
C SER A 370 -15.82 -6.09 -4.78
N ALA A 371 -16.17 -4.84 -4.45
CA ALA A 371 -17.28 -4.15 -5.08
C ALA A 371 -16.99 -3.81 -6.55
N LEU A 372 -15.77 -3.32 -6.85
CA LEU A 372 -15.34 -3.03 -8.22
C LEU A 372 -15.35 -4.29 -9.10
N GLU A 373 -14.92 -5.43 -8.57
CA GLU A 373 -14.86 -6.71 -9.28
C GLU A 373 -16.25 -7.32 -9.56
N GLY A 374 -17.20 -7.21 -8.62
CA GLY A 374 -18.56 -7.69 -8.86
C GLY A 374 -19.46 -6.70 -9.62
N GLY A 375 -19.05 -5.42 -9.70
CA GLY A 375 -19.71 -4.40 -10.49
C GLY A 375 -19.54 -4.61 -12.00
N SER A 376 -18.35 -5.06 -12.42
CA SER A 376 -18.09 -5.46 -13.82
C SER A 376 -18.88 -6.72 -14.17
N GLY A 377 -20.07 -6.53 -14.74
CA GLY A 377 -20.74 -7.59 -15.48
C GLY A 377 -19.87 -7.98 -16.69
N GLU A 378 -19.82 -9.28 -16.96
CA GLU A 378 -19.12 -9.96 -18.06
C GLU A 378 -17.68 -10.45 -17.76
N ASP A 379 -17.60 -11.75 -17.43
CA ASP A 379 -16.62 -12.73 -17.89
C ASP A 379 -15.23 -12.20 -18.29
N ARG A 380 -14.40 -11.80 -17.31
CA ARG A 380 -12.95 -11.85 -17.49
C ARG A 380 -12.46 -13.27 -17.22
N GLU A 381 -12.53 -14.13 -18.23
CA GLU A 381 -11.68 -15.32 -18.24
C GLU A 381 -10.20 -14.88 -18.23
N PRO A 382 -9.34 -15.48 -17.40
CA PRO A 382 -7.90 -15.23 -17.46
C PRO A 382 -7.33 -15.99 -18.67
N GLY A 383 -7.25 -15.33 -19.83
CA GLY A 383 -6.71 -15.99 -21.03
C GLY A 383 -6.48 -15.12 -22.26
N ILE A 384 -5.19 -14.97 -22.59
CA ILE A 384 -4.58 -14.77 -23.92
C ILE A 384 -4.58 -13.33 -24.48
N PRO A 385 -3.38 -12.77 -24.79
CA PRO A 385 -3.25 -11.46 -25.42
C PRO A 385 -3.59 -11.51 -26.90
N GLY A 386 -4.43 -10.57 -27.32
CA GLY A 386 -4.73 -10.29 -28.73
C GLY A 386 -6.16 -10.58 -29.10
N GLN A 387 -7.05 -9.64 -28.82
CA GLN A 387 -8.12 -9.25 -29.74
C GLN A 387 -8.60 -7.84 -29.39
N GLU A 388 -8.34 -6.92 -30.31
CA GLU A 388 -8.86 -5.56 -30.36
C GLU A 388 -10.39 -5.58 -30.36
N GLU A 389 -11.06 -4.71 -29.60
CA GLU A 389 -12.18 -3.95 -30.14
C GLU A 389 -12.23 -2.55 -29.52
N SER A 390 -12.13 -1.57 -30.42
CA SER A 390 -12.42 -0.15 -30.23
C SER A 390 -13.90 0.09 -29.98
N SER A 391 -14.26 1.02 -29.08
CA SER A 391 -15.31 2.00 -29.39
C SER A 391 -15.35 3.20 -28.45
N PRO A 392 -15.89 4.34 -28.94
CA PRO A 392 -15.62 5.67 -28.43
C PRO A 392 -16.69 6.18 -27.46
N ASP A 393 -16.28 7.18 -26.69
CA ASP A 393 -17.11 8.12 -25.93
C ASP A 393 -18.40 8.53 -26.68
N THR A 394 -19.56 8.34 -26.03
CA THR A 394 -20.74 9.23 -26.02
C THR A 394 -21.94 8.56 -25.30
N GLY A 395 -22.36 9.09 -24.14
CA GLY A 395 -23.77 9.03 -23.71
C GLY A 395 -24.06 8.64 -22.26
N THR A 396 -24.19 9.68 -21.45
CA THR A 396 -24.67 9.92 -20.06
C THR A 396 -25.85 9.10 -19.49
N THR A 397 -26.09 7.85 -19.90
CA THR A 397 -27.16 7.00 -19.31
C THR A 397 -26.73 5.58 -18.97
N GLY A 398 -25.56 5.13 -19.44
CA GLY A 398 -24.98 3.84 -19.07
C GLY A 398 -24.19 3.91 -17.75
N ASP A 399 -23.41 4.98 -17.58
CA ASP A 399 -22.48 5.14 -16.44
C ASP A 399 -23.20 5.28 -15.08
N GLU A 400 -24.34 6.00 -15.04
CA GLU A 400 -25.09 6.21 -13.78
C GLU A 400 -25.67 4.90 -13.21
N GLN A 401 -26.10 3.95 -14.05
CA GLN A 401 -26.65 2.66 -13.58
C GLN A 401 -25.55 1.74 -13.04
N ASP A 402 -24.35 1.79 -13.62
CA ASP A 402 -23.22 1.01 -13.15
C ASP A 402 -22.63 1.59 -11.86
N ASP A 403 -22.62 2.92 -11.70
CA ASP A 403 -22.21 3.58 -10.45
C ASP A 403 -23.21 3.29 -9.31
N ASP A 404 -24.52 3.41 -9.54
CA ASP A 404 -25.55 3.06 -8.54
C ASP A 404 -25.45 1.60 -8.08
N LYS A 405 -25.18 0.68 -9.02
CA LYS A 405 -24.99 -0.75 -8.73
C LYS A 405 -23.72 -0.98 -7.92
N PHE A 406 -22.63 -0.33 -8.28
CA PHE A 406 -21.36 -0.38 -7.56
C PHE A 406 -21.52 0.12 -6.12
N GLU A 407 -22.16 1.27 -5.91
CA GLU A 407 -22.39 1.83 -4.57
C GLU A 407 -23.27 0.93 -3.71
N ALA A 408 -24.35 0.39 -4.27
CA ALA A 408 -25.22 -0.55 -3.57
C ALA A 408 -24.47 -1.83 -3.16
N GLN A 409 -23.63 -2.37 -4.04
CA GLN A 409 -22.81 -3.54 -3.74
C GLN A 409 -21.77 -3.25 -2.66
N TRP A 410 -21.10 -2.10 -2.73
CA TRP A 410 -20.12 -1.69 -1.74
C TRP A 410 -20.77 -1.52 -0.36
N ASP A 411 -21.93 -0.87 -0.29
CA ASP A 411 -22.71 -0.73 0.95
C ASP A 411 -23.14 -2.10 1.51
N GLU A 412 -23.59 -3.04 0.68
CA GLU A 412 -23.94 -4.39 1.14
C GLU A 412 -22.76 -5.13 1.76
N LEU A 413 -21.58 -5.05 1.11
CA LEU A 413 -20.35 -5.66 1.61
C LEU A 413 -19.92 -5.04 2.94
N VAL A 414 -19.94 -3.71 3.06
CA VAL A 414 -19.63 -2.99 4.31
C VAL A 414 -20.60 -3.39 5.41
N ARG A 415 -21.91 -3.42 5.14
CA ARG A 415 -22.92 -3.80 6.14
C ARG A 415 -22.77 -5.25 6.58
N THR A 416 -22.37 -6.15 5.68
CA THR A 416 -22.08 -7.55 6.02
C THR A 416 -20.85 -7.67 6.90
N TYR A 417 -19.78 -6.92 6.59
CA TYR A 417 -18.59 -6.87 7.42
C TYR A 417 -18.87 -6.30 8.82
N LEU A 418 -19.69 -5.24 8.92
CA LEU A 418 -20.07 -4.65 10.20
C LEU A 418 -20.82 -5.65 11.10
N ARG A 419 -21.77 -6.43 10.55
CA ARG A 419 -22.45 -7.50 11.30
C ARG A 419 -21.46 -8.57 11.78
N ALA A 420 -20.52 -8.94 10.92
CA ALA A 420 -19.47 -9.90 11.26
C ALA A 420 -18.53 -9.37 12.37
N MET A 421 -18.19 -8.09 12.32
CA MET A 421 -17.38 -7.43 13.35
C MET A 421 -18.10 -7.36 14.70
N GLU A 422 -19.41 -7.09 14.72
CA GLU A 422 -20.21 -7.12 15.96
C GLU A 422 -20.19 -8.50 16.63
N LYS A 423 -20.31 -9.57 15.83
CA LYS A 423 -20.16 -10.96 16.29
C LYS A 423 -18.75 -11.23 16.83
N ALA A 424 -17.71 -10.75 16.14
CA ALA A 424 -16.32 -10.88 16.59
C ALA A 424 -16.08 -10.16 17.93
N GLU A 425 -16.61 -8.95 18.10
CA GLU A 425 -16.52 -8.19 19.35
C GLU A 425 -17.26 -8.89 20.50
N GLU A 426 -18.43 -9.48 20.24
CA GLU A 426 -19.15 -10.27 21.24
C GLU A 426 -18.36 -11.53 21.65
N LYS A 427 -17.77 -12.24 20.69
CA LYS A 427 -16.91 -13.40 20.94
C LYS A 427 -15.69 -13.03 21.80
N LEU A 428 -15.00 -11.93 21.47
CA LEU A 428 -13.84 -11.45 22.24
C LEU A 428 -14.25 -11.02 23.66
N ARG A 429 -15.42 -10.39 23.85
CA ARG A 429 -15.96 -10.07 25.18
C ARG A 429 -16.33 -11.31 25.99
N GLY A 430 -16.92 -12.33 25.36
CA GLY A 430 -17.44 -13.54 26.01
C GLY A 430 -16.37 -14.56 26.44
N THR A 431 -15.20 -14.57 25.81
CA THR A 431 -14.12 -15.53 26.09
C THR A 431 -13.33 -15.24 27.36
N GLY A 432 -13.59 -14.13 28.06
CA GLY A 432 -12.88 -13.76 29.28
C GLY A 432 -11.38 -13.50 29.07
N GLN A 433 -10.92 -13.43 27.81
CA GLN A 433 -9.61 -12.90 27.43
C GLN A 433 -9.61 -11.38 27.61
N VAL A 434 -9.75 -10.93 28.85
CA VAL A 434 -9.24 -9.63 29.28
C VAL A 434 -7.72 -9.79 29.45
N GLN A 435 -7.02 -10.14 28.36
CA GLN A 435 -5.69 -9.55 28.24
C GLN A 435 -5.91 -8.04 28.15
N PRO A 436 -5.02 -7.19 28.68
CA PRO A 436 -5.07 -5.78 28.31
C PRO A 436 -4.82 -5.70 26.81
N LEU A 437 -5.88 -5.82 26.00
CA LEU A 437 -5.92 -5.34 24.63
C LEU A 437 -5.46 -3.88 24.75
N GLY A 438 -4.32 -3.56 24.16
CA GLY A 438 -3.65 -2.29 24.44
C GLY A 438 -2.21 -2.46 24.87
N HIS A 439 -1.33 -2.85 23.94
CA HIS A 439 0.08 -2.48 24.09
C HIS A 439 0.28 -1.10 23.48
N HIS A 440 0.82 -0.16 24.27
CA HIS A 440 1.12 1.19 23.83
C HIS A 440 2.64 1.40 23.83
N LEU A 441 3.19 1.71 22.66
CA LEU A 441 4.60 2.07 22.51
C LEU A 441 4.78 3.58 22.74
N TYR A 442 5.64 3.92 23.71
CA TYR A 442 6.03 5.30 24.04
C TYR A 442 7.43 5.62 23.53
N TYR A 443 7.65 6.84 23.03
CA TYR A 443 8.98 7.30 22.64
C TYR A 443 9.63 8.20 23.72
N GLY A 444 10.73 7.74 24.33
CA GLY A 444 11.63 8.54 25.19
C GLY A 444 11.60 8.20 26.71
N PRO A 445 12.56 8.72 27.50
CA PRO A 445 12.66 8.44 28.94
C PRO A 445 11.74 9.37 29.76
N SER A 446 10.42 9.16 29.70
CA SER A 446 9.48 9.84 30.60
C SER A 446 8.70 8.84 31.44
N ARG A 447 8.73 9.08 32.75
CA ARG A 447 8.18 8.24 33.83
C ARG A 447 6.67 8.45 34.07
N ASP A 448 6.02 9.30 33.30
CA ASP A 448 4.59 9.55 33.46
C ASP A 448 3.82 8.74 32.41
N ARG A 449 3.56 7.48 32.77
CA ARG A 449 2.60 6.60 32.08
C ARG A 449 1.22 7.25 32.16
N VAL A 450 0.85 8.09 31.20
CA VAL A 450 -0.55 8.47 31.03
C VAL A 450 -1.24 7.21 30.53
N ALA A 451 -1.88 6.48 31.44
CA ALA A 451 -2.66 5.31 31.06
C ALA A 451 -3.62 5.72 29.94
N ALA A 452 -3.45 5.14 28.75
CA ALA A 452 -4.49 5.19 27.73
C ALA A 452 -5.81 4.85 28.41
N ALA A 453 -6.89 5.58 28.09
CA ALA A 453 -8.20 5.30 28.64
C ALA A 453 -8.47 3.79 28.48
N PRO A 454 -8.93 3.09 29.54
CA PRO A 454 -9.21 1.66 29.42
C PRO A 454 -10.13 1.43 28.22
N ILE A 455 -9.77 0.50 27.32
CA ILE A 455 -10.58 0.16 26.12
C ILE A 455 -12.06 -0.07 26.48
N ALA A 456 -12.35 -0.48 27.71
CA ALA A 456 -13.68 -0.61 28.29
C ALA A 456 -14.55 0.67 28.29
N GLN A 457 -14.02 1.86 27.98
CA GLN A 457 -14.78 3.11 27.88
C GLN A 457 -14.92 3.66 26.45
N GLN A 458 -14.28 3.06 25.45
CA GLN A 458 -14.47 3.45 24.06
C GLN A 458 -15.67 2.71 23.45
N PRO A 459 -16.44 3.34 22.56
CA PRO A 459 -17.44 2.62 21.76
C PRO A 459 -16.76 1.48 20.99
N PRO A 460 -17.46 0.36 20.72
CA PRO A 460 -16.92 -0.72 19.92
C PRO A 460 -16.46 -0.22 18.53
N LEU A 461 -15.43 -0.86 17.96
CA LEU A 461 -14.90 -0.47 16.66
C LEU A 461 -15.97 -0.58 15.57
N SER A 462 -16.83 -1.59 15.65
CA SER A 462 -17.98 -1.75 14.76
C SER A 462 -18.89 -0.51 14.74
N HIS A 463 -19.13 0.10 15.90
CA HIS A 463 -19.90 1.33 16.01
C HIS A 463 -19.17 2.49 15.36
N LEU A 464 -17.87 2.66 15.64
CA LEU A 464 -17.07 3.74 15.08
C LEU A 464 -17.00 3.68 13.55
N ILE A 465 -16.77 2.48 12.99
CA ILE A 465 -16.75 2.28 11.54
C ILE A 465 -18.14 2.52 10.94
N ARG A 466 -19.20 2.05 11.60
CA ARG A 466 -20.58 2.29 11.15
C ARG A 466 -20.93 3.78 11.14
N HIS A 467 -20.63 4.51 12.21
CA HIS A 467 -20.83 5.96 12.26
C HIS A 467 -20.05 6.64 11.14
N ARG A 468 -18.79 6.22 10.89
CA ARG A 468 -18.02 6.77 9.79
C ARG A 468 -18.68 6.52 8.42
N TRP A 469 -19.18 5.31 8.20
CA TRP A 469 -19.84 4.95 6.95
C TRP A 469 -21.18 5.67 6.75
N ASP A 470 -22.03 5.70 7.76
CA ASP A 470 -23.40 6.24 7.65
C ASP A 470 -23.47 7.77 7.83
N GLU A 471 -22.59 8.38 8.65
CA GLU A 471 -22.70 9.78 9.08
C GLU A 471 -21.50 10.67 8.69
N ASP A 472 -20.32 10.09 8.40
CA ASP A 472 -19.08 10.82 8.10
C ASP A 472 -18.38 10.30 6.83
N MET A 473 -19.16 10.14 5.76
CA MET A 473 -18.66 9.71 4.44
C MET A 473 -17.57 10.65 3.92
N LYS A 474 -17.61 11.92 4.31
CA LYS A 474 -16.63 12.93 3.94
C LYS A 474 -15.23 12.63 4.48
N GLU A 475 -15.09 12.21 5.74
CA GLU A 475 -13.79 11.78 6.29
C GLU A 475 -13.38 10.40 5.76
N HIS A 476 -14.34 9.50 5.54
CA HIS A 476 -14.08 8.21 4.90
C HIS A 476 -13.42 8.39 3.54
N ALA A 477 -14.06 9.16 2.65
CA ALA A 477 -13.57 9.43 1.30
C ALA A 477 -12.17 10.05 1.31
N LEU A 478 -11.94 11.06 2.15
CA LEU A 478 -10.65 11.74 2.27
C LEU A 478 -9.53 10.75 2.64
N THR A 479 -9.75 9.94 3.67
CA THR A 479 -8.71 9.03 4.16
C THR A 479 -8.53 7.83 3.24
N THR A 480 -9.58 7.27 2.67
CA THR A 480 -9.48 6.21 1.64
C THR A 480 -8.73 6.72 0.40
N CYS A 481 -9.01 7.94 -0.06
CA CYS A 481 -8.32 8.58 -1.19
C CYS A 481 -6.81 8.74 -0.95
N ILE A 482 -6.39 9.08 0.27
CA ILE A 482 -4.97 9.25 0.63
C ILE A 482 -4.24 7.90 0.77
N VAL A 483 -4.93 6.88 1.28
CA VAL A 483 -4.31 5.56 1.56
C VAL A 483 -4.24 4.68 0.32
N GLN A 484 -5.25 4.77 -0.56
CA GLN A 484 -5.38 3.95 -1.76
C GLN A 484 -4.93 4.78 -2.98
N ASP A 485 -3.62 4.94 -3.13
CA ASP A 485 -2.95 5.74 -4.15
C ASP A 485 -3.38 5.40 -5.58
N PHE A 486 -3.51 4.10 -5.90
CA PHE A 486 -3.94 3.62 -7.22
C PHE A 486 -5.39 3.99 -7.60
N LEU A 487 -6.24 4.37 -6.62
CA LEU A 487 -7.60 4.87 -6.84
C LEU A 487 -7.76 6.35 -6.53
N MET A 488 -6.69 7.04 -6.17
CA MET A 488 -6.73 8.41 -5.64
C MET A 488 -7.49 9.37 -6.56
N ASP A 489 -7.20 9.35 -7.87
CA ASP A 489 -7.82 10.26 -8.84
C ASP A 489 -9.34 10.03 -8.95
N ARG A 490 -9.78 8.76 -9.04
CA ARG A 490 -11.22 8.40 -9.08
C ARG A 490 -11.92 8.80 -7.79
N LEU A 491 -11.36 8.39 -6.64
CA LEU A 491 -11.96 8.66 -5.34
C LEU A 491 -12.02 10.16 -5.03
N PHE A 492 -11.02 10.92 -5.48
CA PHE A 492 -11.01 12.37 -5.31
C PHE A 492 -12.22 12.99 -6.00
N TRP A 493 -12.36 12.77 -7.31
CA TRP A 493 -13.41 13.42 -8.10
C TRP A 493 -14.82 12.98 -7.71
N VAL A 494 -15.00 11.70 -7.36
CA VAL A 494 -16.32 11.17 -7.02
C VAL A 494 -16.72 11.50 -5.58
N TYR A 495 -15.81 11.33 -4.61
CA TYR A 495 -16.19 11.33 -3.19
C TYR A 495 -15.57 12.45 -2.34
N VAL A 496 -14.51 13.13 -2.81
CA VAL A 496 -13.82 14.18 -2.04
C VAL A 496 -14.15 15.58 -2.55
N ASP A 497 -14.18 15.77 -3.87
CA ASP A 497 -14.22 17.09 -4.51
C ASP A 497 -15.42 17.93 -4.01
N GLU A 498 -16.66 17.55 -4.34
CA GLU A 498 -17.84 18.33 -3.96
C GLU A 498 -18.11 18.41 -2.45
N PRO A 499 -17.96 17.32 -1.65
CA PRO A 499 -18.18 17.39 -0.21
C PRO A 499 -17.25 18.37 0.53
N TYR A 500 -16.04 18.62 0.00
CA TYR A 500 -15.10 19.57 0.59
C TYR A 500 -15.12 20.96 -0.04
N LEU A 501 -15.42 21.06 -1.33
CA LEU A 501 -15.19 22.28 -2.11
C LEU A 501 -16.49 22.90 -2.67
N GLY A 502 -17.63 22.24 -2.47
CA GLY A 502 -18.93 22.66 -2.99
C GLY A 502 -19.19 22.17 -4.41
N ASP A 503 -20.37 22.47 -4.95
CA ASP A 503 -20.85 22.03 -6.27
C ASP A 503 -19.82 22.22 -7.41
N ASN A 504 -19.68 21.22 -8.29
CA ASN A 504 -18.81 21.22 -9.46
C ASN A 504 -19.57 20.87 -10.75
N THR A 505 -20.70 21.54 -11.02
CA THR A 505 -21.46 21.38 -12.28
C THR A 505 -20.66 21.41 -13.61
N VAL A 506 -19.48 22.05 -13.63
CA VAL A 506 -18.62 22.10 -14.82
C VAL A 506 -17.86 20.78 -15.01
N GLY A 507 -17.59 20.05 -13.93
CA GLY A 507 -16.75 18.86 -13.92
C GLY A 507 -15.25 19.18 -13.97
N GLY A 508 -14.45 18.20 -13.53
CA GLY A 508 -12.99 18.24 -13.63
C GLY A 508 -12.32 19.46 -12.99
N HIS A 509 -11.09 19.71 -13.42
CA HIS A 509 -10.28 20.84 -12.98
C HIS A 509 -10.84 22.20 -13.44
N GLU A 510 -11.56 22.26 -14.56
CA GLU A 510 -12.12 23.50 -15.12
C GLU A 510 -13.06 24.17 -14.12
N GLY A 511 -13.93 23.40 -13.47
CA GLY A 511 -14.82 23.91 -12.43
C GLY A 511 -14.11 24.29 -11.12
N ARG A 512 -12.87 23.81 -10.92
CA ARG A 512 -12.05 24.10 -9.73
C ARG A 512 -11.01 25.20 -9.93
N LEU A 513 -10.90 25.78 -11.12
CA LEU A 513 -9.96 26.87 -11.38
C LEU A 513 -10.13 28.02 -10.37
N ALA A 514 -11.35 28.41 -10.01
CA ALA A 514 -11.59 29.50 -9.06
C ALA A 514 -11.15 29.17 -7.61
N VAL A 515 -11.17 27.89 -7.24
CA VAL A 515 -10.82 27.41 -5.89
C VAL A 515 -9.31 27.25 -5.73
N LEU A 516 -8.60 26.88 -6.81
CA LEU A 516 -7.15 26.81 -6.83
C LEU A 516 -6.53 28.18 -6.53
N ASN A 517 -5.48 28.21 -5.71
CA ASN A 517 -4.73 29.43 -5.50
C ASN A 517 -3.97 29.84 -6.79
N ALA A 518 -3.64 31.13 -6.93
CA ALA A 518 -3.00 31.64 -8.15
C ALA A 518 -1.67 30.95 -8.51
N PRO A 519 -0.75 30.71 -7.54
CA PRO A 519 0.45 29.91 -7.80
C PRO A 519 0.16 28.51 -8.36
N SER A 520 -0.79 27.77 -7.78
CA SER A 520 -1.17 26.43 -8.25
C SER A 520 -1.70 26.46 -9.68
N ARG A 521 -2.54 27.44 -10.04
CA ARG A 521 -3.02 27.59 -11.43
C ARG A 521 -1.88 27.83 -12.42
N MET A 522 -0.97 28.74 -12.09
CA MET A 522 0.18 29.05 -12.96
C MET A 522 1.12 27.84 -13.09
N LEU A 523 1.35 27.12 -12.00
CA LEU A 523 2.17 25.92 -12.01
C LEU A 523 1.52 24.80 -12.80
N MET A 524 0.20 24.63 -12.74
CA MET A 524 -0.52 23.60 -13.48
C MET A 524 -0.26 23.72 -14.99
N ASP A 525 -0.40 24.91 -15.56
CA ASP A 525 -0.16 25.09 -17.01
C ASP A 525 1.31 24.88 -17.37
N TRP A 526 2.25 25.43 -16.59
CA TRP A 526 3.68 25.16 -16.78
C TRP A 526 3.99 23.67 -16.72
N PHE A 527 3.40 22.98 -15.75
CA PHE A 527 3.61 21.57 -15.48
C PHE A 527 3.07 20.69 -16.62
N VAL A 528 1.88 21.01 -17.12
CA VAL A 528 1.26 20.29 -18.23
C VAL A 528 2.00 20.54 -19.54
N SER A 529 2.38 21.79 -19.84
CA SER A 529 3.18 22.09 -21.03
C SER A 529 4.50 21.34 -20.99
N ARG A 530 5.21 21.37 -19.85
CA ARG A 530 6.45 20.59 -19.68
C ARG A 530 6.24 19.10 -19.96
N ARG A 531 5.13 18.52 -19.51
CA ARG A 531 4.95 17.05 -19.50
C ARG A 531 4.27 16.49 -20.74
N VAL A 532 3.44 17.29 -21.41
CA VAL A 532 2.71 16.89 -22.62
C VAL A 532 3.41 17.41 -23.88
N GLU A 533 3.92 18.63 -23.86
CA GLU A 533 4.51 19.27 -25.05
C GLU A 533 5.97 18.84 -25.26
N GLU A 534 6.79 18.72 -24.20
CA GLU A 534 8.18 18.24 -24.34
C GLU A 534 8.23 16.77 -24.77
N SER A 535 7.26 15.96 -24.32
CA SER A 535 7.11 14.55 -24.73
C SER A 535 6.79 14.39 -26.22
N ALA A 536 5.87 15.19 -26.73
CA ALA A 536 5.49 15.18 -28.14
C ALA A 536 6.59 15.74 -29.07
N ALA A 537 7.57 16.45 -28.52
CA ALA A 537 8.64 17.13 -29.25
C ALA A 537 10.01 16.43 -29.19
N TRP A 538 10.16 15.38 -28.38
CA TRP A 538 11.44 14.70 -28.19
C TRP A 538 11.82 13.82 -29.40
N ASP A 539 12.61 14.37 -30.33
CA ASP A 539 13.32 13.62 -31.39
C ASP A 539 14.83 13.52 -31.04
N PRO A 540 15.28 12.39 -30.46
CA PRO A 540 16.67 12.22 -30.05
C PRO A 540 17.66 12.31 -31.22
N LYS A 541 17.22 11.96 -32.44
CA LYS A 541 18.04 12.01 -33.63
C LYS A 541 18.18 13.45 -34.13
N ALA A 542 17.10 14.21 -34.16
CA ALA A 542 17.17 15.63 -34.49
C ALA A 542 18.03 16.41 -33.49
N LEU A 543 17.96 16.07 -32.19
CA LEU A 543 18.84 16.66 -31.17
C LEU A 543 20.31 16.30 -31.41
N LEU A 544 20.62 15.02 -31.69
CA LEU A 544 21.99 14.60 -32.00
C LEU A 544 22.51 15.30 -33.27
N ASP A 545 21.71 15.36 -34.32
CA ASP A 545 22.07 16.03 -35.57
C ASP A 545 22.36 17.53 -35.32
N GLN A 546 21.57 18.21 -34.49
CA GLN A 546 21.83 19.60 -34.09
C GLN A 546 23.12 19.76 -33.27
N VAL A 547 23.39 18.86 -32.32
CA VAL A 547 24.63 18.87 -31.52
C VAL A 547 25.83 18.68 -32.45
N LEU A 548 25.76 17.72 -33.36
CA LEU A 548 26.82 17.46 -34.33
C LEU A 548 27.02 18.63 -35.30
N GLU A 549 25.95 19.26 -35.77
CA GLU A 549 26.02 20.48 -36.59
C GLU A 549 26.65 21.65 -35.84
N GLN A 550 26.38 21.80 -34.54
CA GLN A 550 27.01 22.84 -33.72
C GLN A 550 28.50 22.55 -33.49
N MET A 551 28.86 21.28 -33.22
CA MET A 551 30.26 20.86 -33.08
C MET A 551 31.06 21.06 -34.38
N ASP A 552 30.42 20.86 -35.53
CA ASP A 552 30.97 21.13 -36.86
C ASP A 552 31.01 22.62 -37.22
N GLY A 553 30.51 23.51 -36.35
CA GLY A 553 30.45 24.95 -36.57
C GLY A 553 29.44 25.40 -37.63
N LYS A 554 28.48 24.54 -37.99
CA LYS A 554 27.41 24.81 -38.97
C LYS A 554 26.23 25.56 -38.36
N SER A 555 26.09 25.52 -37.03
CA SER A 555 25.13 26.31 -36.26
C SER A 555 25.81 26.93 -35.03
N ALA A 556 25.37 28.12 -34.61
CA ALA A 556 25.92 28.83 -33.45
C ALA A 556 25.16 28.55 -32.14
N VAL A 557 23.97 27.94 -32.21
CA VAL A 557 23.07 27.77 -31.07
C VAL A 557 22.42 26.39 -31.14
N LEU A 558 22.44 25.65 -30.02
CA LEU A 558 21.53 24.53 -29.82
C LEU A 558 20.13 25.11 -29.68
N ALA A 559 19.27 24.86 -30.66
CA ALA A 559 17.86 25.19 -30.54
C ALA A 559 17.25 24.19 -29.56
N ILE A 560 17.46 24.39 -28.26
CA ILE A 560 16.53 23.88 -27.26
C ILE A 560 15.22 24.55 -27.66
N GLN A 561 14.21 23.76 -28.04
CA GLN A 561 12.86 24.27 -28.19
C GLN A 561 12.40 24.75 -26.81
N ASP A 562 12.75 25.99 -26.48
CA ASP A 562 12.19 26.71 -25.37
C ASP A 562 10.80 27.15 -25.85
N SER A 563 9.79 26.30 -25.63
CA SER A 563 8.39 26.57 -25.97
C SER A 563 7.74 27.54 -24.98
N SER A 564 8.51 28.43 -24.36
CA SER A 564 7.99 29.47 -23.47
C SER A 564 7.84 30.82 -24.21
N ARG A 565 6.74 30.97 -24.94
CA ARG A 565 6.15 32.29 -25.26
C ARG A 565 4.64 32.30 -25.19
#